data_AF-A0A436REM0-F1
#
_entry.id   AF-A0A436REM0-F1
#
_cell.length_a   1.000
_cell.length_b   1.000
_cell.length_c   1.000
_cell.angle_alpha   90.00
_cell.angle_beta   90.00
_cell.angle_gamma   90.00
#
_symmetry.space_group_name_H-M   'P 1'
#
loop_
_entity.id
_entity.type
_entity.pdbx_description
1 polymer ?
#
loop_
_entity_poly.entity_id
_entity_poly.type
_entity_poly.pdbx_seq_one_letter_code
_entity_poly.pdbx_strand_id
1 'polypeptide(L)' 'MITRLVVQTFVWFGVMGALMFVSAGTLHWWGAWVYIC' A
#
# COMPACT_ATOMS: atom_id res chain seq x y z
N MET A 1 -11.79 0.36 -21.06
CA MET A 1 -11.63 -0.95 -20.39
C MET A 1 -10.27 -1.07 -19.69
N ILE A 2 -9.14 -0.86 -20.40
CA ILE A 2 -7.77 -0.94 -19.82
C ILE A 2 -7.54 0.02 -18.63
N THR A 3 -7.99 1.28 -18.73
CA THR A 3 -7.75 2.30 -17.69
C THR A 3 -8.33 1.92 -16.34
N ARG A 4 -9.51 1.29 -16.36
CA ARG A 4 -10.18 0.84 -15.14
C ARG A 4 -9.42 -0.32 -14.49
N LEU A 5 -8.83 -1.20 -15.31
CA LEU A 5 -8.00 -2.31 -14.84
C LEU A 5 -6.70 -1.80 -14.21
N VAL A 6 -6.04 -0.84 -14.86
CA VAL A 6 -4.81 -0.20 -14.35
C VAL A 6 -5.09 0.50 -13.02
N VAL A 7 -6.12 1.34 -12.94
CA VAL A 7 -6.50 2.02 -11.69
C VAL A 7 -6.82 1.02 -10.60
N GLN A 8 -7.59 -0.02 -10.91
CA GLN A 8 -7.94 -1.07 -9.94
C GLN A 8 -6.71 -1.80 -9.41
N THR A 9 -5.72 -2.11 -10.26
CA THR A 9 -4.47 -2.75 -9.84
C THR A 9 -3.69 -1.86 -8.88
N PHE A 10 -3.51 -0.57 -9.20
CA PHE A 10 -2.81 0.35 -8.30
C PHE A 10 -3.54 0.54 -6.97
N VAL A 11 -4.86 0.62 -6.99
CA VAL A 11 -5.67 0.70 -5.77
C VAL A 11 -5.49 -0.56 -4.92
N TRP A 12 -5.57 -1.76 -5.51
CA TRP A 12 -5.39 -2.99 -4.76
C TRP A 12 -3.98 -3.20 -4.23
N PHE A 13 -2.94 -2.82 -4.98
CA PHE A 13 -1.57 -2.82 -4.49
C PHE A 13 -1.40 -1.87 -3.30
N GLY A 14 -1.96 -0.67 -3.38
CA GLY A 14 -1.95 0.29 -2.27
C GLY A 14 -2.71 -0.22 -1.04
N VAL A 15 -3.86 -0.85 -1.24
CA VAL A 15 -4.68 -1.44 -0.15
C VAL A 15 -3.94 -2.60 0.52
N MET A 16 -3.34 -3.52 -0.23
CA MET A 16 -2.58 -4.64 0.33
C MET A 16 -1.33 -4.17 1.07
N GLY A 17 -0.61 -3.17 0.52
CA GLY A 17 0.49 -2.51 1.22
C GLY A 17 0.02 -1.88 2.53
N ALA A 18 -0.99 -1.02 2.48
CA ALA A 18 -1.55 -0.38 3.66
C ALA A 18 -2.02 -1.40 4.72
N LEU A 19 -2.71 -2.47 4.32
CA LEU A 19 -3.11 -3.56 5.21
C LEU A 19 -1.93 -4.22 5.91
N MET A 20 -0.84 -4.50 5.19
CA MET A 20 0.39 -5.04 5.77
C MET A 20 0.97 -4.09 6.82
N PHE A 21 1.09 -2.80 6.52
CA PHE A 21 1.61 -1.80 7.45
C PHE A 21 0.70 -1.54 8.65
N VAL A 22 -0.62 -1.53 8.45
CA VAL A 22 -1.61 -1.43 9.53
C VAL A 22 -1.50 -2.64 10.46
N SER A 23 -1.44 -3.86 9.90
CA SER A 23 -1.32 -5.10 10.67
C SER A 23 0.02 -5.21 11.41
N ALA A 24 1.10 -4.66 10.83
CA ALA A 24 2.40 -4.58 11.47
C ALA A 24 2.49 -3.52 12.58
N GLY A 25 1.45 -2.70 12.79
CA GLY A 25 1.44 -1.63 13.79
C GLY A 25 2.37 -0.44 13.44
N THR A 26 2.89 -0.38 12.21
CA THR A 26 3.89 0.60 11.76
C THR A 26 3.27 1.88 11.20
N LEU A 27 1.96 2.09 11.36
CA LEU A 27 1.27 3.35 11.05
C LEU A 27 1.85 4.56 11.81
N HIS A 28 2.38 4.34 13.02
CA HIS A 28 3.02 5.39 13.82
C HIS A 28 4.50 5.61 13.43
N TRP A 29 5.11 4.65 12.72
CA TRP A 29 6.54 4.66 12.42
C TRP A 29 6.78 5.00 10.96
N TRP A 30 6.67 6.29 10.64
CA TRP A 30 6.93 6.86 9.31
C TRP A 30 8.25 6.40 8.67
N GLY A 31 9.27 6.06 9.48
CA GLY A 31 10.55 5.52 9.01
C GLY A 31 10.47 4.12 8.39
N ALA A 32 9.54 3.26 8.82
CA ALA A 32 9.35 1.93 8.24
C ALA A 32 8.83 1.98 6.80
N TRP A 33 8.06 3.02 6.47
CA TRP A 33 7.54 3.25 5.13
C TRP A 33 8.65 3.66 4.15
N VAL A 34 9.63 4.44 4.62
CA VAL A 34 10.78 4.88 3.81
C VAL A 34 11.80 3.75 3.63
N TYR A 35 11.94 2.85 4.61
CA TYR A 35 12.94 1.77 4.56
C TYR A 35 12.63 0.67 3.53
N ILE A 36 11.37 0.54 3.08
CA ILE A 36 10.96 -0.49 2.13
C ILE A 36 10.89 0.00 0.67
N CYS A 37 11.03 1.31 0.44
CA CYS A 37 11.20 1.91 -0.89
C CYS A 37 12.65 1.77 -1.36
#